data_AF-A0A946UAW2-F1
#
_entry.id   AF-A0A946UAW2-F1
#
_cell.length_a   1.000
_cell.length_b   1.000
_cell.length_c   1.000
_cell.angle_alpha   90.00
_cell.angle_beta   90.00
_cell.angle_gamma   90.00
#
_symmetry.space_group_name_H-M   'P 1'
#
loop_
_entity.id
_entity.type
_entity.pdbx_description
1 polymer ?
#
loop_
_entity_poly.entity_id
_entity_poly.type
_entity_poly.pdbx_seq_one_letter_code
_entity_poly.pdbx_strand_id
1 'polypeptide(L)'
;MTKHILAFSLAIMLTACSQAPEPAGDPPAPGPSRDVAAAPELDADTSEPETDEPCRVEPPSEPVMCTADWNPVCGCDGKTYSNACSAGAAGVTRFEPGECDKKDRL
;
A
#
# COMPACT_ATOMS: atom_id res chain seq x y z
N MET A 1 -32.90 18.54 42.47
CA MET A 1 -32.77 17.28 41.70
C MET A 1 -32.87 17.49 40.17
N THR A 2 -32.68 18.70 39.64
CA THR A 2 -32.86 19.01 38.19
C THR A 2 -31.62 19.55 37.49
N LYS A 3 -30.45 19.58 38.14
CA LYS A 3 -29.22 20.19 37.58
C LYS A 3 -28.30 19.22 36.84
N HIS A 4 -28.50 17.90 36.99
CA HIS A 4 -27.67 16.87 36.34
C HIS A 4 -28.25 16.33 35.02
N ILE A 5 -29.53 16.60 34.72
CA ILE A 5 -30.21 16.07 33.53
C ILE A 5 -29.76 16.83 32.26
N LEU A 6 -29.46 18.13 32.36
CA LEU A 6 -29.04 18.96 31.21
C LEU A 6 -27.61 18.67 30.71
N ALA A 7 -26.74 18.11 31.55
CA ALA A 7 -25.38 17.76 31.14
C ALA A 7 -25.30 16.41 30.40
N PHE A 8 -26.26 15.50 30.65
CA PHE A 8 -26.27 14.19 30.01
C PHE A 8 -26.73 14.23 28.53
N SER A 9 -27.54 15.23 28.15
CA SER A 9 -28.04 15.33 26.77
C SER A 9 -26.99 15.81 25.75
N LEU A 10 -25.93 16.52 26.16
CA LEU A 10 -24.91 17.01 25.24
C LEU A 10 -23.87 15.93 24.86
N ALA A 11 -23.71 14.90 25.70
CA ALA A 11 -22.72 13.84 25.48
C ALA A 11 -23.16 12.80 24.43
N ILE A 12 -24.45 12.67 24.15
CA ILE A 12 -24.98 11.62 23.26
C ILE A 12 -24.76 11.94 21.76
N MET A 13 -24.58 13.22 21.40
CA MET A 13 -24.33 13.63 20.01
C MET A 13 -22.87 13.48 19.54
N LEU A 14 -21.93 13.19 20.44
CA LEU A 14 -20.49 13.05 20.10
C LEU A 14 -20.04 11.61 19.81
N THR A 15 -20.90 10.60 20.04
CA THR A 15 -20.52 9.20 19.95
C THR A 15 -20.77 8.56 18.57
N ALA A 16 -21.22 9.33 17.57
CA ALA A 16 -21.67 8.79 16.29
C ALA A 16 -20.67 8.89 15.10
N CYS A 17 -19.40 9.24 15.33
CA CYS A 17 -18.39 9.33 14.25
C CYS A 17 -17.36 8.19 14.21
N SER A 18 -17.43 7.17 15.08
CA SER A 18 -16.33 6.20 15.24
C SER A 18 -16.50 4.83 14.56
N GLN A 19 -17.58 4.58 13.81
CA GLN A 19 -17.66 3.39 12.96
C GLN A 19 -17.70 3.81 11.50
N ALA A 20 -16.53 4.16 10.95
CA ALA A 20 -16.31 3.93 9.54
C ALA A 20 -16.21 2.39 9.37
N PRO A 21 -17.04 1.76 8.52
CA PRO A 21 -16.80 0.38 8.15
C PRO A 21 -15.42 0.32 7.48
N GLU A 22 -14.57 -0.59 7.93
CA GLU A 22 -13.28 -0.85 7.28
C GLU A 22 -13.56 -1.23 5.82
N PRO A 23 -12.91 -0.60 4.82
CA PRO A 23 -13.05 -1.06 3.45
C PRO A 23 -12.55 -2.49 3.42
N ALA A 24 -13.44 -3.42 3.04
CA ALA A 24 -13.07 -4.80 2.81
C ALA A 24 -11.88 -4.78 1.85
N GLY A 25 -10.71 -5.21 2.35
CA GLY A 25 -9.48 -5.23 1.58
C GLY A 25 -9.74 -5.88 0.24
N ASP A 26 -9.42 -5.18 -0.84
CA ASP A 26 -9.44 -5.77 -2.17
C ASP A 26 -8.53 -7.00 -2.12
N PRO A 27 -8.97 -8.16 -2.62
CA PRO A 27 -8.11 -9.33 -2.70
C PRO A 27 -6.82 -8.97 -3.45
N PRO A 28 -5.67 -9.53 -3.06
CA PRO A 28 -4.42 -9.30 -3.76
C PRO A 28 -4.64 -9.60 -5.25
N ALA A 29 -4.17 -8.69 -6.12
CA ALA A 29 -4.16 -8.92 -7.55
C ALA A 29 -3.58 -10.31 -7.81
N PRO A 30 -4.18 -11.11 -8.72
CA PRO A 30 -3.63 -12.41 -9.05
C PRO A 30 -2.17 -12.19 -9.48
N GLY A 31 -1.24 -12.77 -8.71
CA GLY A 31 0.16 -12.79 -9.07
C GLY A 31 0.32 -13.38 -10.47
N PRO A 32 1.43 -13.10 -11.18
CA PRO A 32 1.65 -13.71 -12.47
C PRO A 32 1.61 -15.24 -12.30
N SER A 33 0.61 -15.88 -12.89
CA SER A 33 0.47 -17.34 -12.98
C SER A 33 1.65 -17.87 -13.79
N ARG A 34 2.80 -17.97 -13.15
CA ARG A 34 3.98 -18.59 -13.73
C ARG A 34 3.82 -20.09 -13.54
N ASP A 35 3.12 -20.69 -14.49
CA ASP A 35 3.25 -22.10 -14.79
C ASP A 35 4.68 -22.34 -15.28
N VAL A 36 5.64 -22.40 -14.35
CA VAL A 36 7.01 -22.81 -14.65
C VAL A 36 7.00 -24.34 -14.69
N ALA A 37 6.76 -24.88 -15.88
CA ALA A 37 7.09 -26.26 -16.16
C ALA A 37 8.61 -26.44 -15.98
N ALA A 38 9.00 -27.26 -15.01
CA ALA A 38 10.35 -27.79 -14.81
C ALA A 38 10.87 -28.48 -16.10
N ALA A 39 12.16 -28.60 -16.42
CA ALA A 39 13.39 -28.85 -15.65
C ALA A 39 14.62 -28.81 -16.63
N PRO A 40 15.86 -29.29 -16.32
CA PRO A 40 16.65 -29.33 -15.08
C PRO A 40 18.11 -28.76 -15.19
N GLU A 41 18.61 -28.25 -14.05
CA GLU A 41 19.94 -28.38 -13.39
C GLU A 41 21.32 -28.24 -14.10
N LEU A 42 22.15 -27.34 -13.51
CA LEU A 42 23.60 -27.39 -13.16
C LEU A 42 24.27 -26.05 -13.56
N ASP A 43 24.62 -25.16 -12.64
CA ASP A 43 25.94 -25.15 -11.97
C ASP A 43 25.92 -24.39 -10.63
N ALA A 44 26.89 -24.73 -9.79
CA ALA A 44 27.10 -24.30 -8.41
C ALA A 44 27.54 -22.82 -8.28
N ASP A 45 26.71 -22.01 -7.62
CA ASP A 45 27.11 -21.12 -6.53
C ASP A 45 25.87 -20.79 -5.71
N THR A 46 25.70 -21.53 -4.61
CA THR A 46 24.68 -21.24 -3.61
C THR A 46 25.18 -20.08 -2.74
N SER A 47 25.03 -18.87 -3.24
CA SER A 47 24.44 -17.80 -2.44
C SER A 47 23.06 -17.59 -3.03
N GLU A 48 22.05 -18.13 -2.36
CA GLU A 48 20.66 -17.75 -2.58
C GLU A 48 20.62 -16.23 -2.80
N PRO A 49 20.06 -15.70 -3.90
CA PRO A 49 19.70 -14.29 -3.89
C PRO A 49 18.55 -14.17 -2.88
N GLU A 50 18.92 -14.05 -1.61
CA GLU A 50 18.36 -13.07 -0.70
C GLU A 50 18.59 -11.68 -1.33
N THR A 51 18.11 -11.47 -2.56
CA THR A 51 18.11 -10.14 -3.13
C THR A 51 16.95 -9.48 -2.44
N ASP A 52 17.27 -8.80 -1.35
CA ASP A 52 17.06 -7.35 -1.25
C ASP A 52 17.28 -6.72 -2.63
N GLU A 53 16.38 -7.00 -3.59
CA GLU A 53 16.49 -6.50 -4.94
C GLU A 53 16.30 -4.99 -4.77
N PRO A 54 17.35 -4.21 -5.07
CA PRO A 54 17.32 -2.79 -4.80
C PRO A 54 16.12 -2.19 -5.52
N CYS A 55 15.44 -1.25 -4.88
CA CYS A 55 14.27 -0.63 -5.45
C CYS A 55 14.58 -0.11 -6.87
N ARG A 56 14.02 -0.78 -7.88
CA ARG A 56 14.15 -0.36 -9.27
C ARG A 56 13.02 0.58 -9.61
N VAL A 57 13.37 1.82 -9.93
CA VAL A 57 12.43 2.83 -10.42
C VAL A 57 12.74 3.08 -11.90
N GLU A 58 11.88 2.57 -12.78
CA GLU A 58 12.02 2.72 -14.23
C GLU A 58 10.75 3.32 -14.82
N PRO A 59 10.74 4.63 -15.16
CA PRO A 59 9.54 5.28 -15.65
C PRO A 59 9.13 4.73 -17.03
N PRO A 60 7.82 4.68 -17.32
CA PRO A 60 7.31 4.18 -18.59
C PRO A 60 7.76 5.05 -19.77
N SER A 61 7.88 4.44 -20.95
CA SER A 61 8.24 5.15 -22.20
C SER A 61 7.13 6.07 -22.72
N GLU A 62 5.91 5.90 -22.22
CA GLU A 62 4.71 6.65 -22.61
C GLU A 62 4.05 7.26 -21.37
N PRO A 63 3.35 8.40 -21.50
CA PRO A 63 2.65 9.02 -20.39
C PRO A 63 1.52 8.12 -19.89
N VAL A 64 1.46 7.91 -18.58
CA VAL A 64 0.40 7.16 -17.91
C VAL A 64 -0.61 8.14 -17.32
N MET A 65 -1.88 7.95 -17.66
CA MET A 65 -3.00 8.70 -17.09
C MET A 65 -3.58 7.92 -15.92
N CYS A 66 -3.56 8.53 -14.73
CA CYS A 66 -4.11 7.93 -13.52
C CYS A 66 -5.35 8.69 -13.04
N THR A 67 -6.24 7.99 -12.34
CA THR A 67 -7.30 8.64 -11.57
C THR A 67 -6.71 9.38 -10.38
N ALA A 68 -7.46 10.36 -9.85
CA ALA A 68 -7.08 11.11 -8.66
C ALA A 68 -7.54 10.43 -7.35
N ASP A 69 -7.85 9.13 -7.39
CA ASP A 69 -8.33 8.38 -6.23
C ASP A 69 -7.23 8.24 -5.17
N TRP A 70 -7.64 8.35 -3.90
CA TRP A 70 -6.74 8.21 -2.76
C TRP A 70 -6.84 6.80 -2.17
N ASN A 71 -5.95 5.92 -2.64
CA ASN A 71 -5.74 4.55 -2.17
C ASN A 71 -4.22 4.34 -2.03
N PRO A 72 -3.60 4.91 -0.97
CA PRO A 72 -2.17 5.13 -0.95
C PRO A 72 -1.36 3.83 -0.97
N VAL A 73 -0.17 3.91 -1.56
CA VAL A 73 0.83 2.83 -1.54
C VAL A 73 2.21 3.39 -1.16
N CYS A 74 3.00 2.60 -0.43
CA CYS A 74 4.37 2.91 -0.09
C CYS A 74 5.30 2.21 -1.08
N GLY A 75 5.96 3.00 -1.93
CA GLY A 75 6.95 2.52 -2.88
C GLY A 75 8.19 1.97 -2.20
N CYS A 76 8.89 1.06 -2.88
CA CYS A 76 10.20 0.58 -2.44
C CYS A 76 11.25 1.72 -2.31
N ASP A 77 10.97 2.89 -2.89
CA ASP A 77 11.79 4.09 -2.80
C ASP A 77 11.46 4.94 -1.56
N GLY A 78 10.61 4.43 -0.67
CA GLY A 78 10.18 5.08 0.57
C GLY A 78 9.25 6.28 0.33
N LYS A 79 8.66 6.39 -0.87
CA LYS A 79 7.69 7.45 -1.18
C LYS A 79 6.27 6.91 -1.16
N THR A 80 5.38 7.73 -0.61
CA THR A 80 3.94 7.49 -0.68
C THR A 80 3.38 8.02 -1.99
N TYR A 81 2.64 7.17 -2.69
CA TYR A 81 1.91 7.50 -3.91
C TYR A 81 0.41 7.48 -3.64
N SER A 82 -0.35 8.39 -4.25
CA SER A 82 -1.81 8.49 -4.04
C SER A 82 -2.57 7.21 -4.38
N ASN A 83 -2.05 6.45 -5.35
CA ASN A 83 -2.56 5.14 -5.75
C ASN A 83 -1.48 4.33 -6.50
N ALA A 84 -1.75 3.04 -6.70
CA ALA A 84 -0.87 2.11 -7.42
C ALA A 84 -0.55 2.56 -8.86
N CYS A 85 -1.52 3.16 -9.57
CA CYS A 85 -1.28 3.72 -10.91
C CYS A 85 -0.21 4.81 -10.87
N SER A 86 -0.32 5.72 -9.91
CA SER A 86 0.62 6.83 -9.74
C SER A 86 2.03 6.34 -9.37
N ALA A 87 2.15 5.25 -8.60
CA ALA A 87 3.42 4.59 -8.32
C ALA A 87 4.04 4.00 -9.61
N GLY A 88 3.24 3.27 -10.39
CA GLY A 88 3.68 2.73 -11.68
C GLY A 88 4.04 3.80 -12.71
N ALA A 89 3.31 4.92 -12.75
CA ALA A 89 3.61 6.07 -13.61
C ALA A 89 4.95 6.74 -13.25
N ALA A 90 5.35 6.66 -11.98
CA ALA A 90 6.68 7.08 -11.52
C ALA A 90 7.77 6.02 -11.75
N GLY A 91 7.41 4.83 -12.24
CA GLY A 91 8.32 3.72 -12.51
C GLY A 91 8.55 2.78 -11.33
N VAL A 92 7.81 2.92 -10.22
CA VAL A 92 7.97 2.07 -9.04
C VAL A 92 7.28 0.73 -9.27
N THR A 93 8.06 -0.34 -9.30
CA THR A 93 7.58 -1.71 -9.60
C THR A 93 7.19 -2.50 -8.35
N ARG A 94 7.71 -2.12 -7.17
CA ARG A 94 7.39 -2.74 -5.89
C ARG A 94 6.84 -1.70 -4.92
N PHE A 95 5.66 -1.96 -4.38
CA PHE A 95 5.01 -1.10 -3.38
C PHE A 95 4.09 -1.94 -2.49
N GLU A 96 3.88 -1.48 -1.26
CA GLU A 96 2.96 -2.08 -0.29
C GLU A 96 1.73 -1.16 -0.09
N PRO A 97 0.54 -1.70 0.25
CA PRO A 97 -0.62 -0.88 0.58
C PRO A 97 -0.37 0.04 1.79
N GLY A 98 -0.91 1.26 1.73
CA GLY A 98 -0.79 2.26 2.79
C GLY A 98 0.27 3.33 2.51
N GLU A 99 0.35 4.32 3.39
CA GLU A 99 1.40 5.34 3.33
C GLU A 99 2.72 4.79 3.89
N CYS A 100 3.84 5.43 3.55
CA CYS A 100 5.13 5.06 4.14
C CYS A 100 5.23 5.57 5.57
N ASP A 101 5.79 4.74 6.44
CA ASP A 101 6.08 5.14 7.82
C ASP A 101 7.16 6.25 7.85
N LYS A 102 6.87 7.35 8.54
CA LYS A 102 7.80 8.50 8.67
C LYS A 102 8.84 8.30 9.78
N LYS A 103 8.88 7.13 10.43
CA LYS A 103 9.64 6.92 11.68
C LYS A 103 11.12 6.63 11.48
N ASP A 104 11.57 6.35 10.26
CA ASP A 104 12.98 6.02 9.97
C ASP A 104 13.82 7.24 9.55
N ARG A 105 13.37 8.46 9.93
CA ARG A 105 14.01 9.73 9.57
C ARG A 105 14.55 10.52 10.77
N LEU A 106 14.73 9.85 11.92
CA LEU A 106 15.28 10.39 13.17
C LEU A 106 16.66 9.78 13.48
#